data_AF-X1UWX5-F1
#
_entry.id   AF-X1UWX5-F1
#
_cell.length_a   1.000
_cell.length_b   1.000
_cell.length_c   1.000
_cell.angle_alpha   90.00
_cell.angle_beta   90.00
_cell.angle_gamma   90.00
#
_symmetry.space_group_name_H-M   'P 1'
#
loop_
_entity.id
_entity.type
_entity.pdbx_description
1 polymer ?
#
loop_
_entity_poly.entity_id
_entity_poly.type
_entity_poly.pdbx_seq_one_letter_code
_entity_poly.pdbx_strand_id
1 'polypeptide(L)'
;MREKILKNLARLHVQHPWKMLGLVVIITIIMGIFAGQLKQSMRWTDLLPTKSEKTIQYNKVINEFVTATSIIVVVEGEEERIKAFAEAVVPKIKLVTDPEDGKLYTKRIDYKQDIDFIRENGLMLIKAD
;
A
#
# COMPACT_ATOMS: atom_id res chain seq x y z
N MET A 1 14.35 -36.96 -26.45
CA MET A 1 12.94 -36.64 -26.07
C MET A 1 12.51 -35.25 -26.52
N ARG A 2 13.31 -34.19 -26.30
CA ARG A 2 13.07 -32.82 -26.80
C ARG A 2 12.72 -32.73 -28.29
N GLU A 3 13.46 -33.41 -29.16
CA GLU A 3 13.19 -33.37 -30.62
C GLU A 3 11.84 -33.97 -31.01
N LYS A 4 11.39 -35.02 -30.32
CA LYS A 4 10.08 -35.65 -30.60
C LYS A 4 8.96 -34.66 -30.26
N ILE A 5 9.07 -33.94 -29.14
CA ILE A 5 8.10 -32.93 -28.70
C ILE A 5 8.05 -31.77 -29.71
N LEU A 6 9.21 -31.23 -30.10
CA LEU A 6 9.29 -30.12 -31.06
C LEU A 6 8.75 -30.50 -32.45
N LYS A 7 9.11 -31.68 -32.96
CA LYS A 7 8.61 -32.19 -34.25
C LYS A 7 7.09 -32.49 -34.21
N ASN A 8 6.54 -32.82 -33.04
CA ASN A 8 5.11 -33.04 -32.89
C ASN A 8 4.32 -31.73 -32.81
N LEU A 9 4.84 -30.72 -32.08
CA LEU A 9 4.26 -29.37 -32.07
C LEU A 9 4.28 -28.74 -33.46
N ALA A 10 5.37 -28.91 -34.22
CA ALA A 10 5.47 -28.40 -35.58
C ALA A 10 4.46 -29.09 -36.52
N ARG A 11 4.29 -30.41 -36.41
CA ARG A 11 3.26 -31.14 -37.18
C ARG A 11 1.85 -30.69 -36.82
N LEU A 12 1.57 -30.44 -35.54
CA LEU A 12 0.28 -29.91 -35.08
C LEU A 12 -0.02 -28.50 -35.63
N HIS A 13 0.99 -27.63 -35.72
CA HIS A 13 0.88 -26.31 -36.35
C HIS A 13 0.59 -26.39 -37.86
N VAL A 14 1.25 -27.30 -38.57
CA VAL A 14 1.11 -27.44 -40.03
C VAL A 14 -0.20 -28.14 -40.41
N GLN A 15 -0.60 -29.17 -39.68
CA GLN A 15 -1.77 -29.99 -40.03
C GLN A 15 -3.10 -29.34 -39.66
N HIS A 16 -3.14 -28.48 -38.64
CA HIS A 16 -4.38 -27.84 -38.16
C HIS A 16 -4.16 -26.36 -37.79
N PRO A 17 -3.82 -25.50 -38.76
CA PRO A 17 -3.47 -24.10 -38.50
C PRO A 17 -4.61 -23.33 -37.83
N TRP A 18 -5.86 -23.57 -38.24
CA TRP A 18 -7.03 -22.91 -37.66
C TRP A 18 -7.32 -23.32 -36.20
N LYS A 19 -7.10 -24.59 -35.83
CA LYS A 19 -7.27 -25.05 -34.44
C LYS A 19 -6.16 -24.51 -33.54
N MET A 20 -4.93 -24.44 -34.05
CA MET A 20 -3.80 -23.86 -33.32
C MET A 20 -3.94 -22.35 -33.14
N LEU A 21 -4.44 -21.64 -34.15
CA LEU A 21 -4.73 -20.22 -34.04
C LEU A 21 -5.82 -19.95 -32.99
N GLY A 22 -6.91 -20.73 -32.99
CA GLY A 22 -7.93 -20.64 -31.94
C GLY A 22 -7.37 -20.92 -30.54
N LEU A 23 -6.52 -21.93 -30.40
CA LEU A 23 -5.86 -22.26 -29.12
C LEU A 23 -4.99 -21.09 -28.62
N VAL A 24 -4.17 -20.50 -29.49
CA VAL A 24 -3.32 -19.35 -29.13
C VAL A 24 -4.17 -18.17 -28.72
N VAL A 25 -5.23 -17.84 -29.48
CA VAL A 25 -6.15 -16.74 -29.14
C VAL A 25 -6.80 -16.96 -27.77
N ILE A 26 -7.25 -18.18 -27.47
CA ILE A 26 -7.82 -18.52 -26.16
C ILE A 26 -6.78 -18.30 -25.05
N ILE A 27 -5.55 -18.79 -25.23
CA ILE A 27 -4.46 -18.59 -24.27
C ILE A 27 -4.15 -17.10 -24.10
N THR A 28 -4.11 -16.33 -25.19
CA THR A 28 -3.89 -14.88 -25.15
C THR A 28 -5.01 -14.16 -24.39
N ILE A 29 -6.27 -14.52 -24.59
CA ILE A 29 -7.39 -13.94 -23.84
C ILE A 29 -7.27 -14.26 -22.35
N ILE A 30 -6.96 -15.52 -22.01
CA ILE A 30 -6.75 -15.94 -20.63
C ILE A 30 -5.61 -15.12 -20.00
N MET A 31 -4.45 -15.03 -20.67
CA MET A 31 -3.32 -14.23 -20.18
C MET A 31 -3.67 -12.74 -20.08
N GLY A 32 -4.50 -12.20 -20.98
CA GLY A 32 -5.00 -10.83 -20.91
C GLY A 32 -5.86 -10.58 -19.67
N ILE A 33 -6.73 -11.53 -19.30
CA ILE A 33 -7.52 -11.46 -18.06
C ILE A 33 -6.59 -11.45 -16.83
N PHE A 34 -5.60 -12.34 -16.81
CA PHE A 34 -4.62 -12.39 -15.71
C PHE A 34 -3.74 -11.12 -15.64
N ALA A 35 -3.40 -10.52 -16.78
CA ALA A 35 -2.66 -9.26 -16.82
C ALA A 35 -3.44 -8.10 -16.18
N GLY A 36 -4.77 -8.12 -16.24
CA GLY A 36 -5.60 -7.12 -15.55
C GLY A 36 -5.57 -7.22 -14.02
N GLN A 37 -5.13 -8.35 -13.46
CA GLN A 37 -5.03 -8.57 -12.01
C GLN A 37 -3.62 -8.36 -11.45
N LEU A 38 -2.69 -7.89 -12.27
CA LEU A 38 -1.30 -7.71 -11.87
C LEU A 38 -1.18 -6.57 -10.86
N LYS A 39 -0.94 -6.92 -9.59
CA LYS A 39 -0.73 -5.94 -8.51
C LYS A 39 0.76 -5.65 -8.39
N GLN A 40 1.14 -4.41 -8.63
CA GLN A 40 2.50 -3.95 -8.37
C GLN A 40 2.60 -3.42 -6.93
N SER A 41 3.42 -4.08 -6.11
CA SER A 41 3.78 -3.57 -4.77
C SER A 41 5.06 -2.75 -4.87
N MET A 42 5.06 -1.54 -4.30
CA MET A 42 6.26 -0.69 -4.15
C MET A 42 6.94 -0.87 -2.78
N ARG A 43 6.53 -1.89 -2.00
CA ARG A 43 7.06 -2.09 -0.66
C ARG A 43 8.44 -2.74 -0.72
N TRP A 44 9.46 -2.02 -0.28
CA TRP A 44 10.82 -2.54 -0.11
C TRP A 44 10.87 -3.80 0.78
N THR A 45 9.93 -3.94 1.71
CA THR A 45 9.79 -5.11 2.59
C THR A 45 9.54 -6.41 1.84
N ASP A 46 8.90 -6.32 0.68
CA ASP A 46 8.52 -7.49 -0.10
C ASP A 46 9.72 -8.08 -0.86
N LEU A 47 10.83 -7.34 -0.92
CA LEU A 47 12.12 -7.83 -1.43
C LEU A 47 12.90 -8.62 -0.36
N LEU A 48 12.49 -8.55 0.91
CA LEU A 48 13.19 -9.25 2.00
C LEU A 48 12.82 -10.74 2.02
N PRO A 49 13.74 -11.61 2.46
CA PRO A 49 13.46 -13.04 2.58
C PRO A 49 12.34 -13.27 3.60
N THR A 50 11.25 -13.88 3.15
CA THR A 50 10.01 -14.06 3.92
C THR A 50 10.13 -15.06 5.07
N LYS A 51 11.17 -15.91 5.07
CA LYS A 51 11.37 -16.97 6.07
C LYS A 51 12.33 -16.61 7.21
N SER A 52 12.87 -15.39 7.25
CA SER A 52 13.76 -14.98 8.33
C SER A 52 12.98 -14.43 9.52
N GLU A 53 13.35 -14.82 10.74
CA GLU A 53 12.74 -14.33 11.98
C GLU A 53 12.73 -12.79 12.05
N LYS A 54 13.81 -12.16 11.56
CA LYS A 54 13.96 -10.70 11.51
C LYS A 54 12.89 -10.06 10.61
N THR A 55 12.60 -10.65 9.45
CA THR A 55 11.56 -10.15 8.53
C THR A 55 10.16 -10.28 9.14
N ILE A 56 9.90 -11.35 9.90
CA ILE A 56 8.61 -11.58 10.56
C ILE A 56 8.36 -10.51 11.62
N GLN A 57 9.33 -10.27 12.51
CA GLN A 57 9.21 -9.25 13.56
C GLN A 57 9.10 -7.85 12.97
N TYR A 58 9.88 -7.54 11.93
CA TYR A 58 9.80 -6.26 11.22
C TYR A 58 8.39 -6.05 10.63
N ASN A 59 7.86 -7.03 9.90
CA ASN A 59 6.50 -6.95 9.35
C ASN A 59 5.43 -6.81 10.44
N LYS A 60 5.60 -7.47 11.59
CA LYS A 60 4.71 -7.31 12.74
C LYS A 60 4.71 -5.87 13.25
N VAL A 61 5.89 -5.27 13.46
CA VAL A 61 6.01 -3.87 13.88
C VAL A 61 5.36 -2.93 12.87
N ILE A 62 5.60 -3.11 11.57
CA ILE A 62 5.00 -2.24 10.53
C ILE A 62 3.47 -2.37 10.49
N ASN A 63 2.93 -3.57 10.71
CA ASN A 63 1.48 -3.79 10.70
C ASN A 63 0.80 -3.25 11.99
N GLU A 64 1.46 -3.39 13.14
CA GLU A 64 0.96 -2.93 14.45
C GLU A 64 1.06 -1.40 14.58
N PHE A 65 2.18 -0.83 14.14
CA PHE A 65 2.46 0.60 14.19
C PHE A 65 2.14 1.25 12.85
N VAL A 66 0.90 1.74 12.73
CA VAL A 66 0.37 2.49 11.56
C VAL A 66 1.22 3.72 11.20
N THR A 67 2.09 4.18 12.10
CA THR A 67 3.06 5.26 11.89
C THR A 67 4.14 4.96 10.85
N ALA A 68 4.27 3.72 10.37
CA ALA A 68 5.24 3.37 9.33
C ALA A 68 5.03 4.15 8.01
N THR A 69 3.80 4.60 7.74
CA THR A 69 3.48 5.47 6.61
C THR A 69 3.00 6.82 7.14
N SER A 70 3.94 7.65 7.59
CA SER A 70 3.66 9.02 8.00
C SER A 70 3.88 9.97 6.83
N ILE A 71 2.91 10.84 6.57
CA ILE A 71 3.06 11.96 5.63
C ILE A 71 3.28 13.21 6.48
N ILE A 72 4.45 13.82 6.36
CA ILE A 72 4.77 15.08 7.02
C ILE A 72 4.52 16.21 6.02
N VAL A 73 3.58 17.09 6.36
CA VAL A 73 3.27 18.28 5.56
C VAL A 73 3.87 19.49 6.25
N VAL A 74 4.78 20.18 5.57
CA VAL A 74 5.39 21.41 6.06
C VAL A 74 4.71 22.60 5.39
N VAL A 75 4.31 23.59 6.19
CA VAL A 75 3.65 24.81 5.73
C VAL A 75 4.55 25.99 6.08
N GLU A 76 4.79 26.88 5.11
CA GLU A 76 5.67 28.04 5.25
C GLU A 76 4.87 29.34 5.03
N GLY A 77 5.18 30.38 5.83
CA GLY A 77 4.48 31.66 5.79
C GLY A 77 4.51 32.40 7.14
N GLU A 78 3.67 33.43 7.26
CA GLU A 78 3.46 34.14 8.53
C GLU A 78 2.73 33.24 9.54
N GLU A 79 3.10 33.35 10.81
CA GLU A 79 2.64 32.46 11.88
C GLU A 79 1.10 32.40 11.99
N GLU A 80 0.41 33.54 11.98
CA GLU A 80 -1.05 33.59 12.06
C GLU A 80 -1.71 32.91 10.86
N ARG A 81 -1.15 33.10 9.66
CA ARG A 81 -1.66 32.50 8.42
C ARG A 81 -1.46 30.99 8.40
N ILE A 82 -0.34 30.49 8.91
CA ILE A 82 -0.07 29.05 9.01
C ILE A 82 -1.07 28.39 9.97
N LYS A 83 -1.28 28.99 11.15
CA LYS A 83 -2.23 28.46 12.14
C LYS A 83 -3.65 28.42 11.57
N ALA A 84 -4.11 29.52 10.97
CA ALA A 84 -5.42 29.59 10.33
C ALA A 84 -5.58 28.57 9.18
N PHE A 85 -4.53 28.37 8.38
CA PHE A 85 -4.52 27.37 7.33
C PHE A 85 -4.65 25.94 7.88
N ALA A 86 -3.85 25.60 8.89
CA ALA A 86 -3.89 24.28 9.52
C ALA A 86 -5.27 24.00 10.15
N GLU A 87 -5.84 24.98 10.85
CA GLU A 87 -7.19 24.88 11.45
C GLU A 87 -8.29 24.70 10.40
N ALA A 88 -8.15 25.30 9.21
CA ALA A 88 -9.12 25.16 8.13
C ALA A 88 -8.98 23.85 7.34
N VAL A 89 -7.76 23.33 7.20
CA VAL A 89 -7.46 22.17 6.35
C VAL A 89 -7.58 20.85 7.10
N VAL A 90 -7.15 20.78 8.36
CA VAL A 90 -7.17 19.55 9.15
C VAL A 90 -8.56 18.89 9.23
N PRO A 91 -9.67 19.63 9.48
CA PRO A 91 -11.00 19.04 9.49
C PRO A 91 -11.39 18.44 8.14
N LYS A 92 -10.95 19.05 7.02
CA LYS A 92 -11.23 18.54 5.68
C LYS A 92 -10.51 17.22 5.44
N ILE A 93 -9.23 17.14 5.82
CA ILE A 93 -8.44 15.89 5.68
C ILE A 93 -9.04 14.78 6.55
N LYS A 94 -9.48 15.10 7.78
CA LYS A 94 -10.11 14.13 8.70
C LYS A 94 -11.37 13.47 8.15
N LEU A 95 -12.08 14.14 7.24
CA LEU A 95 -13.36 13.67 6.70
C LEU A 95 -13.21 12.99 5.33
N VAL A 96 -12.01 12.94 4.75
CA VAL A 96 -11.83 12.29 3.45
C VAL A 96 -11.89 10.78 3.62
N THR A 97 -12.86 10.17 2.93
CA THR A 97 -13.06 8.73 2.86
C THR A 97 -12.57 8.18 1.53
N ASP A 98 -12.04 6.96 1.57
CA ASP A 98 -11.71 6.20 0.38
C ASP A 98 -12.99 5.83 -0.39
N PRO A 99 -13.14 6.18 -1.68
CA PRO A 99 -14.30 5.85 -2.48
C PRO A 99 -14.46 4.35 -2.75
N GLU A 100 -13.41 3.53 -2.60
CA GLU A 100 -13.52 2.08 -2.79
C GLU A 100 -13.97 1.35 -1.51
N ASP A 101 -13.47 1.79 -0.35
CA ASP A 101 -13.60 1.06 0.92
C ASP A 101 -14.47 1.79 1.97
N GLY A 102 -14.83 3.06 1.73
CA GLY A 102 -15.62 3.91 2.64
C GLY A 102 -14.92 4.27 3.96
N LYS A 103 -13.67 3.86 4.14
CA LYS A 103 -12.87 4.12 5.34
C LYS A 103 -12.18 5.47 5.26
N LEU A 104 -11.91 6.08 6.41
CA LEU A 104 -11.12 7.31 6.47
C LEU A 104 -9.69 7.07 5.95
N TYR A 105 -9.18 7.98 5.12
CA TYR A 105 -7.80 7.91 4.65
C TYR A 105 -6.77 8.07 5.77
N THR A 106 -7.11 8.82 6.83
CA THR A 106 -6.21 9.13 7.92
C THR A 106 -6.71 8.55 9.23
N LYS A 107 -5.86 7.79 9.93
CA LYS A 107 -6.17 7.31 11.30
C LYS A 107 -5.87 8.35 12.37
N ARG A 108 -4.83 9.17 12.19
CA ARG A 108 -4.41 10.21 13.13
C ARG A 108 -3.82 11.40 12.37
N ILE A 109 -4.14 12.61 12.82
CA ILE A 109 -3.59 13.86 12.31
C ILE A 109 -3.11 14.68 13.50
N ASP A 110 -1.80 14.84 13.59
CA ASP A 110 -1.11 15.60 14.63
C ASP A 110 -0.70 16.96 14.04
N TYR A 111 -1.36 18.04 14.45
CA TYR A 111 -1.11 19.40 13.90
C TYR A 111 -0.93 20.48 14.98
N LYS A 112 -1.34 20.18 16.22
CA LYS A 112 -1.14 21.03 17.39
C LYS A 112 -0.57 20.19 18.53
N GLN A 113 0.19 20.81 19.42
CA GLN A 113 0.52 20.18 20.70
C GLN A 113 -0.76 19.99 21.50
N ASP A 114 -0.88 18.84 22.15
CA ASP A 114 -2.05 18.50 22.94
C ASP A 114 -1.95 19.14 24.34
N ILE A 115 -2.15 20.45 24.37
CA ILE A 115 -1.98 21.28 25.58
C ILE A 115 -2.93 20.81 26.69
N ASP A 116 -4.13 20.35 26.33
CA ASP A 116 -5.14 19.89 27.30
C ASP A 116 -4.70 18.58 27.96
N PHE A 117 -4.14 17.64 27.19
CA PHE A 117 -3.55 16.42 27.74
C PHE A 117 -2.41 16.72 28.72
N ILE A 118 -1.50 17.63 28.35
CA ILE A 118 -0.39 18.05 29.23
C ILE A 118 -0.92 18.76 30.48
N ARG A 119 -1.96 19.58 30.36
CA ARG A 119 -2.56 20.29 31.49
C ARG A 119 -3.18 19.31 32.50
N GLU A 120 -3.89 18.30 32.02
CA GLU A 120 -4.61 17.35 32.88
C GLU A 120 -3.70 16.25 33.45
N ASN A 121 -2.70 15.82 32.70
CA ASN A 121 -1.87 14.65 33.05
C ASN A 121 -0.41 14.99 33.34
N GLY A 122 0.00 16.25 33.19
CA GLY A 122 1.40 16.68 33.32
C GLY A 122 2.00 16.47 34.71
N LEU A 123 1.17 16.37 35.75
CA LEU A 123 1.60 16.12 37.13
C LEU A 123 1.57 14.63 37.52
N MET A 124 1.07 13.72 36.67
CA MET A 124 0.96 12.29 37.01
C MET A 124 2.31 11.60 37.26
N LEU A 125 3.42 12.19 36.79
CA LEU A 125 4.77 11.67 36.96
C LEU A 125 5.59 12.38 38.03
N ILE A 126 5.00 13.36 38.74
CA ILE A 126 5.67 13.97 39.89
C ILE A 126 5.60 12.97 41.03
N LYS A 127 6.76 12.56 41.55
CA LYS A 127 6.84 11.76 42.78
C LYS A 127 6.14 12.55 43.88
N ALA A 128 5.14 11.94 44.50
CA ALA A 128 4.64 12.39 45.79
C ALA A 128 5.75 12.15 46.82
N ASP A 129 6.30 13.23 47.37
CA ASP A 129 7.17 13.18 48.54
C ASP A 129 6.38 12.76 49.79
#